data_AF-A0A844AR74-F1
#
_entry.id   AF-A0A844AR74-F1
#
_cell.length_a   1.000
_cell.length_b   1.000
_cell.length_c   1.000
_cell.angle_alpha   90.00
_cell.angle_beta   90.00
_cell.angle_gamma   90.00
#
_symmetry.space_group_name_H-M   'P 1'
#
loop_
_entity.id
_entity.type
_entity.pdbx_description
1 polymer ?
#
loop_
_entity_poly.entity_id
_entity_poly.type
_entity_poly.pdbx_seq_one_letter_code
_entity_poly.pdbx_strand_id
1 'polypeptide(L)'
;MSASRILRAALVALATLVVQPAYAQNQTELPDYVIAEFGQPPAIPNGNMARDVKRAMQVALVDSLLSGTWGEAHRVAFARLVESKDPRVVWLISDMMRFTAHQGLNNILTEGAAKLLNIKPPRRNGWGVITDHLIAWDIPAPPGYLKYKRQIFTSIEPGWERLFVKGDIDWRHVSWGGVLMDERAYDTTDARCNCIPAADNPKVQNAKDARWLKNKDIVFGIVVNGEARAYPRRIMEVREMVNDTLGGRDLGIPYCTLCGAAQAYFTDGLGIKRPVLRTSGLLIRSNKVMYDIESGSVFDTFLGKAVTGPLARKGITLQQAGVVTTTWGDWKKAHPNTTVLVEELALGRDFDFRNGRDADGPIFPVGDVDPRLPVQEDVIGIVTASGKPVAFQRSKAVSALKRGRAVSYENVSLVLDGGGLRAVDNAGRDLGSHQAFWFAWSQFHPGTAVWEG
;
A
#
# COMPACT_ATOMS: atom_id res chain seq x y z
N MET A 1 8.90 56.83 -71.63
CA MET A 1 7.66 56.25 -71.06
C MET A 1 7.93 54.82 -70.61
N SER A 2 7.75 54.59 -69.32
CA SER A 2 7.34 53.34 -68.65
C SER A 2 8.14 52.03 -68.75
N ALA A 3 8.41 51.51 -67.54
CA ALA A 3 8.23 50.12 -67.09
C ALA A 3 9.39 49.09 -67.23
N SER A 4 10.19 49.04 -66.16
CA SER A 4 10.36 47.90 -65.24
C SER A 4 10.06 46.49 -65.78
N ARG A 5 11.09 45.63 -65.83
CA ARG A 5 10.97 44.18 -65.58
C ARG A 5 12.22 43.64 -64.88
N ILE A 6 12.12 43.44 -63.57
CA ILE A 6 13.03 42.61 -62.77
C ILE A 6 12.53 41.17 -62.88
N LEU A 7 13.33 40.27 -63.47
CA LEU A 7 13.08 38.83 -63.45
C LEU A 7 13.67 38.25 -62.14
N ARG A 8 12.81 37.81 -61.22
CA ARG A 8 13.20 36.98 -60.07
C ARG A 8 12.97 35.51 -60.43
N ALA A 9 14.03 34.72 -60.48
CA ALA A 9 13.95 33.27 -60.55
C ALA A 9 13.60 32.72 -59.15
N ALA A 10 12.50 31.98 -59.06
CA ALA A 10 12.06 31.34 -57.83
C ALA A 10 12.75 29.96 -57.67
N LEU A 11 13.54 29.79 -56.60
CA LEU A 11 13.93 28.47 -56.12
C LEU A 11 12.74 27.85 -55.38
N VAL A 12 12.24 26.72 -55.88
CA VAL A 12 11.28 25.87 -55.17
C VAL A 12 12.06 24.99 -54.20
N ALA A 13 11.99 25.31 -52.91
CA ALA A 13 12.48 24.44 -51.84
C ALA A 13 11.38 23.41 -51.51
N LEU A 14 11.59 22.15 -51.91
CA LEU A 14 10.77 21.03 -51.47
C LEU A 14 11.09 20.76 -49.98
N ALA A 15 10.22 21.21 -49.08
CA ALA A 15 10.28 20.83 -47.67
C ALA A 15 9.66 19.45 -47.50
N THR A 16 10.50 18.41 -47.42
CA THR A 16 10.07 17.09 -46.96
C THR A 16 9.73 17.19 -45.47
N LEU A 17 8.43 17.28 -45.16
CA LEU A 17 7.90 17.09 -43.82
C LEU A 17 8.14 15.64 -43.39
N VAL A 18 9.27 15.40 -42.70
CA VAL A 18 9.42 14.22 -41.87
C VAL A 18 8.48 14.40 -40.68
N VAL A 19 7.29 13.79 -40.76
CA VAL A 19 6.41 13.63 -39.61
C VAL A 19 7.12 12.62 -38.70
N GLN A 20 7.97 13.11 -37.80
CA GLN A 20 8.37 12.32 -36.64
C GLN A 20 7.13 12.18 -35.75
N PRO A 21 6.69 10.96 -35.42
CA PRO A 21 5.64 10.83 -34.43
C PRO A 21 6.21 11.32 -33.10
N ALA A 22 5.54 12.31 -32.50
CA ALA A 22 5.90 12.88 -31.20
C ALA A 22 5.59 11.89 -30.06
N TYR A 23 6.25 10.73 -30.06
CA TYR A 23 6.27 9.78 -28.96
C TYR A 23 7.66 9.80 -28.33
N ALA A 24 7.88 10.77 -27.46
CA ALA A 24 8.94 10.70 -26.47
C ALA A 24 8.62 11.72 -25.37
N GLN A 25 8.27 11.24 -24.18
CA GLN A 25 8.56 11.99 -22.97
C GLN A 25 9.06 10.99 -21.94
N ASN A 26 10.25 11.28 -21.40
CA ASN A 26 11.02 10.51 -20.43
C ASN A 26 10.13 9.81 -19.38
N GLN A 27 9.72 8.57 -19.65
CA GLN A 27 9.63 7.61 -18.57
C GLN A 27 11.07 7.36 -18.13
N THR A 28 11.32 7.39 -16.83
CA THR A 28 12.53 6.80 -16.26
C THR A 28 12.68 5.42 -16.90
N GLU A 29 13.85 5.12 -17.44
CA GLU A 29 14.08 3.82 -18.08
C GLU A 29 13.68 2.72 -17.07
N LEU A 30 12.73 1.87 -17.46
CA LEU A 30 12.23 0.82 -16.58
C LEU A 30 13.41 -0.13 -16.28
N PRO A 31 13.55 -0.63 -15.04
CA PRO A 31 14.58 -1.60 -14.73
C PRO A 31 14.49 -2.84 -15.63
N ASP A 32 15.64 -3.41 -15.98
CA ASP A 32 15.70 -4.60 -16.86
C ASP A 32 14.82 -5.77 -16.36
N TYR A 33 14.74 -5.96 -15.03
CA TYR A 33 13.91 -7.02 -14.44
C TYR A 33 12.42 -6.79 -14.68
N VAL A 34 11.96 -5.53 -14.74
CA VAL A 34 10.57 -5.18 -15.07
C VAL A 34 10.27 -5.56 -16.51
N ILE A 35 11.17 -5.23 -17.44
CA ILE A 35 11.01 -5.60 -18.85
C ILE A 35 11.06 -7.12 -19.03
N ALA A 36 11.92 -7.82 -18.28
CA ALA A 36 12.02 -9.27 -18.32
C ALA A 36 10.72 -9.95 -17.84
N GLU A 37 10.07 -9.40 -16.82
CA GLU A 37 8.86 -9.98 -16.21
C GLU A 37 7.56 -9.55 -16.93
N PHE A 38 7.40 -8.25 -17.18
CA PHE A 38 6.15 -7.67 -17.70
C PHE A 38 6.20 -7.41 -19.22
N GLY A 39 7.38 -7.49 -19.84
CA GLY A 39 7.56 -7.11 -21.24
C GLY A 39 7.60 -5.60 -21.45
N GLN A 40 7.52 -5.19 -22.72
CA GLN A 40 7.60 -3.79 -23.10
C GLN A 40 6.26 -3.07 -22.90
N PRO A 41 6.24 -1.88 -22.28
CA PRO A 41 5.02 -1.09 -22.15
C PRO A 41 4.49 -0.65 -23.52
N PRO A 42 3.17 -0.44 -23.65
CA PRO A 42 2.58 0.14 -24.85
C PRO A 42 3.03 1.60 -25.03
N ALA A 43 2.91 2.12 -26.25
CA ALA A 43 3.10 3.55 -26.48
C ALA A 43 2.04 4.37 -25.73
N ILE A 44 2.49 5.35 -24.93
CA ILE A 44 1.62 6.23 -24.17
C ILE A 44 1.47 7.57 -24.91
N PRO A 45 0.25 7.99 -25.29
CA PRO A 45 0.04 9.27 -25.95
C PRO A 45 0.41 10.46 -25.05
N ASN A 46 1.21 11.38 -25.59
CA ASN A 46 1.49 12.66 -24.96
C ASN A 46 0.28 13.62 -25.04
N GLY A 47 0.11 14.46 -24.02
CA GLY A 47 -0.85 15.56 -24.05
C GLY A 47 -2.31 15.18 -23.71
N ASN A 48 -3.22 16.06 -24.11
CA ASN A 48 -4.62 16.03 -23.69
C ASN A 48 -5.41 14.89 -24.36
N MET A 49 -6.17 14.17 -23.54
CA MET A 49 -7.13 13.18 -24.03
C MET A 49 -8.31 13.85 -24.74
N ALA A 50 -8.73 13.27 -25.88
CA ALA A 50 -9.81 13.77 -26.71
C ALA A 50 -11.16 13.83 -25.95
N ARG A 51 -12.02 14.79 -26.30
CA ARG A 51 -13.26 15.08 -25.56
C ARG A 51 -14.25 13.93 -25.57
N ASP A 52 -14.34 13.24 -26.70
CA ASP A 52 -15.16 12.05 -26.91
C ASP A 52 -14.66 10.85 -26.09
N VAL A 53 -13.34 10.65 -25.99
CA VAL A 53 -12.74 9.63 -25.10
C VAL A 53 -13.04 9.93 -23.63
N LYS A 54 -12.91 11.19 -23.19
CA LYS A 54 -13.28 11.60 -21.83
C LYS A 54 -14.76 11.36 -21.52
N ARG A 55 -15.65 11.63 -22.48
CA ARG A 55 -17.08 11.33 -22.35
C ARG A 55 -17.32 9.83 -22.28
N ALA A 56 -16.63 9.05 -23.10
CA ALA A 56 -16.71 7.60 -23.09
C ALA A 56 -16.27 7.00 -21.74
N MET A 57 -15.26 7.57 -21.07
CA MET A 57 -14.87 7.12 -19.72
C MET A 57 -16.02 7.32 -18.71
N GLN A 58 -16.68 8.48 -18.75
CA GLN A 58 -17.84 8.74 -17.87
C GLN A 58 -18.96 7.73 -18.13
N VAL A 59 -19.37 7.58 -19.39
CA VAL A 59 -20.51 6.74 -19.77
C VAL A 59 -20.25 5.25 -19.53
N ALA A 60 -19.08 4.75 -19.92
CA ALA A 60 -18.77 3.32 -19.86
C ALA A 60 -18.25 2.85 -18.52
N LEU A 61 -17.53 3.69 -17.75
CA LEU A 61 -16.82 3.21 -16.55
C LEU A 61 -17.38 3.77 -15.24
N VAL A 62 -18.16 4.85 -15.30
CA VAL A 62 -18.77 5.44 -14.10
C VAL A 62 -20.28 5.32 -14.13
N ASP A 63 -20.94 5.86 -15.15
CA ASP A 63 -22.41 5.90 -15.21
C ASP A 63 -23.01 4.49 -15.22
N SER A 64 -22.35 3.53 -15.88
CA SER A 64 -22.77 2.12 -15.88
C SER A 64 -22.75 1.46 -14.50
N LEU A 65 -21.79 1.83 -13.65
CA LEU A 65 -21.72 1.33 -12.28
C LEU A 65 -22.79 1.99 -11.41
N LEU A 66 -22.96 3.31 -11.54
CA LEU A 66 -23.97 4.07 -10.80
C LEU A 66 -25.40 3.65 -11.17
N SER A 67 -25.66 3.33 -12.44
CA SER A 67 -26.95 2.84 -12.91
C SER A 67 -27.15 1.34 -12.68
N GLY A 68 -26.08 0.59 -12.41
CA GLY A 68 -26.11 -0.87 -12.31
C GLY A 68 -26.46 -1.58 -13.63
N THR A 69 -26.23 -0.95 -14.79
CA THR A 69 -26.63 -1.48 -16.11
C THR A 69 -25.50 -1.48 -17.13
N TRP A 70 -25.52 -2.45 -18.05
CA TRP A 70 -24.58 -2.53 -19.19
C TRP A 70 -25.33 -2.60 -20.53
N GLY A 71 -25.78 -1.44 -20.99
CA GLY A 71 -26.58 -1.28 -22.21
C GLY A 71 -25.76 -0.92 -23.45
N GLU A 72 -26.47 -0.62 -24.55
CA GLU A 72 -25.85 -0.30 -25.84
C GLU A 72 -24.97 0.94 -25.78
N ALA A 73 -25.43 2.00 -25.12
CA ALA A 73 -24.64 3.22 -24.93
C ALA A 73 -23.31 2.95 -24.21
N HIS A 74 -23.30 2.05 -23.22
CA HIS A 74 -22.09 1.68 -22.47
C HIS A 74 -21.13 0.87 -23.35
N ARG A 75 -21.65 -0.06 -24.16
CA ARG A 75 -20.86 -0.84 -25.12
C ARG A 75 -20.20 0.05 -26.19
N VAL A 76 -20.97 0.97 -26.79
CA VAL A 76 -20.46 1.93 -27.78
C VAL A 76 -19.39 2.82 -27.17
N ALA A 77 -19.61 3.33 -25.95
CA ALA A 77 -18.63 4.12 -25.22
C ALA A 77 -17.36 3.30 -24.91
N PHE A 78 -17.49 2.06 -24.45
CA PHE A 78 -16.33 1.20 -24.18
C PHE A 78 -15.53 0.86 -25.44
N ALA A 79 -16.20 0.56 -26.55
CA ALA A 79 -15.53 0.37 -27.85
C ALA A 79 -14.71 1.60 -28.24
N ARG A 80 -15.26 2.81 -28.04
CA ARG A 80 -14.53 4.06 -28.28
C ARG A 80 -13.29 4.21 -27.41
N LEU A 81 -13.33 3.75 -26.14
CA LEU A 81 -12.15 3.72 -25.28
C LEU A 81 -11.06 2.82 -25.86
N VAL A 82 -11.41 1.61 -26.29
CA VAL A 82 -10.47 0.65 -26.89
C VAL A 82 -9.89 1.18 -28.21
N GLU A 83 -10.70 1.82 -29.06
CA GLU A 83 -10.25 2.44 -30.31
C GLU A 83 -9.31 3.62 -30.11
N SER A 84 -9.34 4.29 -28.95
CA SER A 84 -8.47 5.42 -28.66
C SER A 84 -6.99 5.03 -28.60
N LYS A 85 -6.70 3.74 -28.35
CA LYS A 85 -5.34 3.20 -28.13
C LYS A 85 -4.58 3.94 -27.01
N ASP A 86 -5.32 4.54 -26.06
CA ASP A 86 -4.74 5.28 -24.95
C ASP A 86 -4.71 4.37 -23.70
N PRO A 87 -3.55 3.80 -23.32
CA PRO A 87 -3.45 2.87 -22.19
C PRO A 87 -3.79 3.52 -20.84
N ARG A 88 -3.78 4.86 -20.75
CA ARG A 88 -4.11 5.58 -19.51
C ARG A 88 -5.53 5.28 -19.03
N VAL A 89 -6.48 5.02 -19.93
CA VAL A 89 -7.87 4.72 -19.54
C VAL A 89 -8.00 3.39 -18.79
N VAL A 90 -7.01 2.50 -18.90
CA VAL A 90 -7.05 1.15 -18.31
C VAL A 90 -7.04 1.19 -16.79
N TRP A 91 -6.54 2.26 -16.16
CA TRP A 91 -6.72 2.47 -14.71
C TRP A 91 -8.19 2.48 -14.29
N LEU A 92 -9.06 3.18 -15.03
CA LEU A 92 -10.49 3.20 -14.74
C LEU A 92 -11.19 1.90 -15.10
N ILE A 93 -10.68 1.18 -16.12
CA ILE A 93 -11.16 -0.17 -16.44
C ILE A 93 -10.86 -1.11 -15.27
N SER A 94 -9.62 -1.08 -14.74
CA SER A 94 -9.22 -1.85 -13.56
C SER A 94 -10.08 -1.52 -12.34
N ASP A 95 -10.32 -0.23 -12.06
CA ASP A 95 -11.21 0.19 -10.98
C ASP A 95 -12.62 -0.38 -11.13
N MET A 96 -13.18 -0.35 -12.34
CA MET A 96 -14.50 -0.93 -12.60
C MET A 96 -14.52 -2.46 -12.44
N MET A 97 -13.48 -3.16 -12.90
CA MET A 97 -13.35 -4.61 -12.75
C MET A 97 -13.39 -5.03 -11.27
N ARG A 98 -12.90 -4.19 -10.36
CA ARG A 98 -12.91 -4.48 -8.92
C ARG A 98 -14.32 -4.60 -8.32
N PHE A 99 -15.30 -3.90 -8.91
CA PHE A 99 -16.69 -3.84 -8.44
C PHE A 99 -17.68 -4.58 -9.35
N THR A 100 -17.21 -5.09 -10.49
CA THR A 100 -18.05 -5.85 -11.42
C THR A 100 -18.14 -7.31 -10.97
N ALA A 101 -19.35 -7.77 -10.64
CA ALA A 101 -19.59 -9.19 -10.31
C ALA A 101 -19.92 -10.06 -11.55
N HIS A 102 -20.42 -9.46 -12.64
CA HIS A 102 -20.88 -10.21 -13.81
C HIS A 102 -19.72 -10.70 -14.67
N GLN A 103 -19.55 -12.03 -14.78
CA GLN A 103 -18.41 -12.65 -15.48
C GLN A 103 -18.30 -12.20 -16.94
N GLY A 104 -19.42 -12.13 -17.68
CA GLY A 104 -19.40 -11.69 -19.08
C GLY A 104 -18.90 -10.25 -19.25
N LEU A 105 -19.21 -9.36 -18.31
CA LEU A 105 -18.74 -7.97 -18.35
C LEU A 105 -17.26 -7.92 -17.97
N ASN A 106 -16.85 -8.65 -16.93
CA ASN A 106 -15.43 -8.77 -16.58
C ASN A 106 -14.56 -9.27 -17.75
N ASN A 107 -15.06 -10.21 -18.56
CA ASN A 107 -14.34 -10.68 -19.74
C ASN A 107 -14.19 -9.55 -20.79
N ILE A 108 -15.25 -8.79 -21.06
CA ILE A 108 -15.21 -7.62 -21.97
C ILE A 108 -14.19 -6.58 -21.48
N LEU A 109 -14.23 -6.26 -20.18
CA LEU A 109 -13.28 -5.31 -19.56
C LEU A 109 -11.84 -5.82 -19.66
N THR A 110 -11.62 -7.10 -19.37
CA THR A 110 -10.30 -7.77 -19.44
C THR A 110 -9.74 -7.73 -20.86
N GLU A 111 -10.53 -8.09 -21.87
CA GLU A 111 -10.11 -8.09 -23.27
C GLU A 111 -9.79 -6.67 -23.76
N GLY A 112 -10.64 -5.70 -23.43
CA GLY A 112 -10.40 -4.30 -23.79
C GLY A 112 -9.14 -3.73 -23.14
N ALA A 113 -8.93 -3.99 -21.85
CA ALA A 113 -7.74 -3.60 -21.12
C ALA A 113 -6.47 -4.25 -21.70
N ALA A 114 -6.48 -5.56 -21.94
CA ALA A 114 -5.35 -6.27 -22.51
C ALA A 114 -4.97 -5.76 -23.91
N LYS A 115 -5.97 -5.43 -24.73
CA LYS A 115 -5.75 -4.81 -26.05
C LYS A 115 -5.13 -3.42 -25.96
N LEU A 116 -5.57 -2.59 -25.01
CA LEU A 116 -5.00 -1.26 -24.76
C LEU A 116 -3.57 -1.33 -24.20
N LEU A 117 -3.27 -2.38 -23.43
CA LEU A 117 -1.95 -2.65 -22.87
C LEU A 117 -1.01 -3.42 -23.82
N ASN A 118 -1.50 -3.87 -24.97
CA ASN A 118 -0.78 -4.73 -25.91
C ASN A 118 -0.24 -6.04 -25.27
N ILE A 119 -1.03 -6.65 -24.38
CA ILE A 119 -0.73 -7.95 -23.75
C ILE A 119 -1.74 -9.01 -24.17
N LYS A 120 -1.37 -10.28 -23.95
CA LYS A 120 -2.34 -11.38 -24.11
C LYS A 120 -3.40 -11.29 -23.01
N PRO A 121 -4.71 -11.37 -23.33
CA PRO A 121 -5.76 -11.32 -22.32
C PRO A 121 -5.56 -12.42 -21.25
N PRO A 122 -5.46 -12.04 -19.97
CA PRO A 122 -5.29 -13.02 -18.89
C PRO A 122 -6.53 -13.91 -18.75
N ARG A 123 -6.31 -15.21 -18.59
CA ARG A 123 -7.39 -16.22 -18.44
C ARG A 123 -7.89 -16.37 -17.01
N ARG A 124 -7.09 -15.97 -16.02
CA ARG A 124 -7.38 -16.02 -14.59
C ARG A 124 -6.90 -14.72 -13.96
N ASN A 125 -7.59 -14.28 -12.91
CA ASN A 125 -7.27 -13.05 -12.19
C ASN A 125 -7.04 -11.84 -13.13
N GLY A 126 -7.98 -11.60 -14.06
CA GLY A 126 -7.78 -10.57 -15.08
C GLY A 126 -7.53 -9.19 -14.48
N TRP A 127 -8.27 -8.85 -13.42
CA TRP A 127 -8.07 -7.60 -12.67
C TRP A 127 -6.66 -7.51 -12.11
N GLY A 128 -6.17 -8.56 -11.45
CA GLY A 128 -4.85 -8.57 -10.83
C GLY A 128 -3.74 -8.37 -11.87
N VAL A 129 -3.73 -9.22 -12.90
CA VAL A 129 -2.71 -9.18 -13.97
C VAL A 129 -2.69 -7.82 -14.68
N ILE A 130 -3.86 -7.27 -15.04
CA ILE A 130 -3.93 -5.95 -15.69
C ILE A 130 -3.38 -4.87 -14.77
N THR A 131 -3.72 -4.90 -13.48
CA THR A 131 -3.29 -3.88 -12.52
C THR A 131 -1.80 -3.98 -12.22
N ASP A 132 -1.23 -5.18 -12.15
CA ASP A 132 0.22 -5.33 -11.97
C ASP A 132 0.99 -4.75 -13.16
N HIS A 133 0.55 -4.97 -14.40
CA HIS A 133 1.17 -4.33 -15.58
C HIS A 133 1.08 -2.80 -15.50
N LEU A 134 -0.07 -2.26 -15.07
CA LEU A 134 -0.24 -0.82 -14.91
C LEU A 134 0.72 -0.22 -13.89
N ILE A 135 0.94 -0.90 -12.76
CA ILE A 135 1.87 -0.47 -11.71
C ILE A 135 3.32 -0.61 -12.17
N ALA A 136 3.69 -1.79 -12.70
CA ALA A 136 5.06 -2.13 -13.09
C ALA A 136 5.59 -1.22 -14.20
N TRP A 137 4.75 -0.85 -15.17
CA TRP A 137 5.10 0.07 -16.25
C TRP A 137 4.92 1.54 -15.92
N ASP A 138 4.50 1.87 -14.69
CA ASP A 138 4.17 3.22 -14.25
C ASP A 138 3.28 3.98 -15.27
N ILE A 139 2.22 3.31 -15.75
CA ILE A 139 1.33 3.92 -16.76
C ILE A 139 0.67 5.15 -16.13
N PRO A 140 0.73 6.34 -16.76
CA PRO A 140 0.17 7.55 -16.16
C PRO A 140 -1.36 7.49 -16.07
N ALA A 141 -1.91 8.17 -15.06
CA ALA A 141 -3.35 8.28 -14.89
C ALA A 141 -4.00 9.05 -16.05
N PRO A 142 -5.26 8.75 -16.42
CA PRO A 142 -5.99 9.56 -17.38
C PRO A 142 -6.35 10.93 -16.77
N PRO A 143 -6.54 12.00 -17.58
CA PRO A 143 -6.90 13.31 -17.04
C PRO A 143 -8.18 13.28 -16.20
N GLY A 144 -8.11 13.83 -14.99
CA GLY A 144 -9.24 13.85 -14.06
C GLY A 144 -9.49 12.54 -13.30
N TYR A 145 -8.57 11.57 -13.37
CA TYR A 145 -8.70 10.25 -12.76
C TYR A 145 -9.29 10.23 -11.35
N LEU A 146 -8.75 11.04 -10.42
CA LEU A 146 -9.24 11.10 -9.04
C LEU A 146 -10.75 11.41 -8.95
N LYS A 147 -11.28 12.26 -9.84
CA LYS A 147 -12.71 12.56 -9.88
C LYS A 147 -13.52 11.31 -10.23
N TYR A 148 -13.12 10.59 -11.27
CA TYR A 148 -13.82 9.38 -11.71
C TYR A 148 -13.70 8.26 -10.67
N LYS A 149 -12.48 8.03 -10.17
CA LYS A 149 -12.21 7.05 -9.11
C LYS A 149 -13.04 7.31 -7.87
N ARG A 150 -13.12 8.57 -7.43
CA ARG A 150 -13.99 8.97 -6.32
C ARG A 150 -15.44 8.55 -6.56
N GLN A 151 -16.02 8.91 -7.71
CA GLN A 151 -17.40 8.55 -8.05
C GLN A 151 -17.66 7.03 -8.05
N ILE A 152 -16.69 6.25 -8.55
CA ILE A 152 -16.75 4.78 -8.55
C ILE A 152 -16.71 4.22 -7.12
N PHE A 153 -15.74 4.65 -6.32
CA PHE A 153 -15.50 4.07 -5.00
C PHE A 153 -16.62 4.46 -4.02
N THR A 154 -17.12 5.70 -4.09
CA THR A 154 -18.18 6.17 -3.19
C THR A 154 -19.56 5.63 -3.51
N SER A 155 -19.75 4.96 -4.66
CA SER A 155 -20.98 4.20 -4.90
C SER A 155 -21.06 2.92 -4.07
N ILE A 156 -19.92 2.48 -3.51
CA ILE A 156 -19.80 1.27 -2.69
C ILE A 156 -19.74 1.64 -1.21
N GLU A 157 -18.90 2.61 -0.87
CA GLU A 157 -18.73 3.11 0.50
C GLU A 157 -18.79 4.64 0.49
N PRO A 158 -19.95 5.25 0.79
CA PRO A 158 -20.11 6.71 0.84
C PRO A 158 -19.13 7.39 1.80
N GLY A 159 -18.70 6.72 2.88
CA GLY A 159 -17.74 7.25 3.85
C GLY A 159 -16.36 7.57 3.25
N TRP A 160 -16.01 6.98 2.11
CA TRP A 160 -14.76 7.29 1.40
C TRP A 160 -14.75 8.68 0.74
N GLU A 161 -15.89 9.35 0.61
CA GLU A 161 -16.02 10.68 -0.03
C GLU A 161 -15.06 11.72 0.56
N ARG A 162 -14.78 11.63 1.87
CA ARG A 162 -13.84 12.51 2.57
C ARG A 162 -12.36 12.11 2.41
N LEU A 163 -12.08 10.85 2.06
CA LEU A 163 -10.72 10.34 1.91
C LEU A 163 -10.16 10.61 0.51
N PHE A 164 -10.99 10.53 -0.53
CA PHE A 164 -10.62 10.76 -1.94
C PHE A 164 -10.42 12.24 -2.28
N VAL A 165 -9.39 12.84 -1.69
CA VAL A 165 -8.96 14.23 -1.92
C VAL A 165 -7.53 14.29 -2.44
N LYS A 166 -7.13 15.44 -3.01
CA LYS A 166 -5.73 15.63 -3.44
C LYS A 166 -4.78 15.58 -2.24
N GLY A 167 -3.62 14.99 -2.43
CA GLY A 167 -2.57 14.87 -1.42
C GLY A 167 -1.34 14.14 -1.98
N ASP A 168 -0.41 13.80 -1.10
CA ASP A 168 0.83 13.09 -1.39
C ASP A 168 0.60 11.57 -1.40
N ILE A 169 -0.33 11.13 -2.23
CA ILE A 169 -0.70 9.72 -2.42
C ILE A 169 -0.96 9.46 -3.89
N ASP A 170 -0.43 8.35 -4.40
CA ASP A 170 -0.73 7.90 -5.75
C ASP A 170 -2.05 7.11 -5.78
N TRP A 171 -3.12 7.83 -6.11
CA TRP A 171 -4.46 7.24 -6.24
C TRP A 171 -4.57 6.16 -7.31
N ARG A 172 -3.61 6.03 -8.24
CA ARG A 172 -3.59 4.91 -9.21
C ARG A 172 -3.46 3.58 -8.50
N HIS A 173 -2.55 3.50 -7.53
CA HIS A 173 -2.23 2.27 -6.82
C HIS A 173 -3.24 1.91 -5.72
N VAL A 174 -4.17 2.83 -5.40
CA VAL A 174 -5.18 2.60 -4.37
C VAL A 174 -6.32 1.74 -4.92
N SER A 175 -6.65 0.65 -4.24
CA SER A 175 -7.80 -0.21 -4.56
C SER A 175 -8.55 -0.66 -3.29
N TRP A 176 -9.70 -1.31 -3.47
CA TRP A 176 -10.50 -1.83 -2.36
C TRP A 176 -10.02 -3.21 -1.90
N GLY A 177 -9.74 -3.35 -0.60
CA GLY A 177 -9.29 -4.58 0.04
C GLY A 177 -10.39 -5.61 0.32
N GLY A 178 -11.65 -5.33 -0.02
CA GLY A 178 -12.76 -6.26 0.19
C GLY A 178 -13.50 -6.13 1.54
N VAL A 179 -13.18 -5.11 2.33
CA VAL A 179 -13.86 -4.76 3.59
C VAL A 179 -14.21 -3.28 3.62
N LEU A 180 -15.28 -2.90 4.31
CA LEU A 180 -15.64 -1.48 4.46
C LEU A 180 -14.75 -0.80 5.51
N MET A 181 -14.79 0.54 5.52
CA MET A 181 -14.03 1.33 6.49
C MET A 181 -14.58 1.19 7.92
N ASP A 182 -13.71 1.26 8.92
CA ASP A 182 -14.10 1.26 10.33
C ASP A 182 -14.41 2.69 10.79
N GLU A 183 -15.68 3.09 10.72
CA GLU A 183 -16.13 4.44 11.14
C GLU A 183 -16.56 4.53 12.60
N ARG A 184 -16.36 3.46 13.37
CA ARG A 184 -16.81 3.41 14.76
C ARG A 184 -16.05 4.45 15.60
N ALA A 185 -16.79 5.16 16.44
CA ALA A 185 -16.24 6.15 17.35
C ALA A 185 -15.17 5.53 18.27
N TYR A 186 -14.28 6.36 18.80
CA TYR A 186 -13.29 5.91 19.78
C TYR A 186 -13.96 5.24 20.99
N ASP A 187 -13.31 4.22 21.55
CA ASP A 187 -13.79 3.44 22.71
C ASP A 187 -15.10 2.67 22.48
N THR A 188 -15.34 2.26 21.22
CA THR A 188 -16.47 1.38 20.86
C THR A 188 -16.00 0.01 20.35
N THR A 189 -14.95 -0.53 20.97
CA THR A 189 -14.28 -1.80 20.59
C THR A 189 -15.23 -2.98 20.32
N ASP A 190 -16.31 -3.08 21.09
CA ASP A 190 -17.28 -4.19 21.03
C ASP A 190 -18.47 -3.92 20.09
N ALA A 191 -18.56 -2.71 19.52
CA ALA A 191 -19.58 -2.39 18.53
C ALA A 191 -19.33 -3.19 17.24
N ARG A 192 -20.40 -3.80 16.71
CA ARG A 192 -20.36 -4.55 15.46
C ARG A 192 -20.17 -3.61 14.27
N CYS A 193 -19.46 -4.08 13.25
CA CYS A 193 -19.35 -3.41 11.95
C CYS A 193 -19.21 -4.43 10.82
N ASN A 194 -19.47 -3.99 9.59
CA ASN A 194 -19.10 -4.72 8.36
C ASN A 194 -17.67 -4.34 7.91
N CYS A 195 -16.77 -4.27 8.87
CA CYS A 195 -15.39 -3.78 8.73
C CYS A 195 -14.43 -4.71 9.47
N ILE A 196 -13.13 -4.43 9.42
CA ILE A 196 -12.15 -5.04 10.34
C ILE A 196 -12.11 -4.18 11.60
N PRO A 197 -12.65 -4.67 12.74
CA PRO A 197 -12.91 -3.82 13.89
C PRO A 197 -11.61 -3.53 14.66
N ALA A 198 -11.17 -2.28 14.65
CA ALA A 198 -10.12 -1.82 15.56
C ALA A 198 -10.47 -2.09 17.04
N ALA A 199 -9.43 -2.20 17.87
CA ALA A 199 -9.57 -2.23 19.32
C ALA A 199 -8.96 -0.96 19.93
N ASP A 200 -9.74 -0.22 20.68
CA ASP A 200 -9.31 0.95 21.45
C ASP A 200 -9.20 0.58 22.93
N ASN A 201 -8.16 1.09 23.59
CA ASN A 201 -7.87 0.87 25.00
C ASN A 201 -8.09 -0.59 25.42
N PRO A 202 -7.48 -1.56 24.69
CA PRO A 202 -7.83 -2.96 24.83
C PRO A 202 -7.55 -3.45 26.25
N LYS A 203 -8.45 -4.30 26.78
CA LYS A 203 -8.20 -5.01 28.03
C LYS A 203 -6.95 -5.88 27.89
N VAL A 204 -6.12 -5.85 28.93
CA VAL A 204 -4.89 -6.64 29.01
C VAL A 204 -4.86 -7.46 30.30
N GLN A 205 -4.02 -8.48 30.30
CA GLN A 205 -3.77 -9.34 31.46
C GLN A 205 -2.26 -9.57 31.62
N ASN A 206 -1.85 -10.06 32.78
CA ASN A 206 -0.45 -10.38 33.04
C ASN A 206 -0.03 -11.65 32.28
N ALA A 207 1.26 -11.77 31.98
CA ALA A 207 1.82 -12.94 31.30
C ALA A 207 1.50 -14.28 31.97
N LYS A 208 1.43 -14.32 33.31
CA LYS A 208 1.11 -15.53 34.09
C LYS A 208 -0.35 -16.00 33.93
N ASP A 209 -1.25 -15.09 33.60
CA ASP A 209 -2.70 -15.34 33.51
C ASP A 209 -3.10 -15.75 32.08
N ALA A 210 -2.24 -15.47 31.09
CA ALA A 210 -2.43 -15.81 29.68
C ALA A 210 -2.16 -17.29 29.35
N ARG A 211 -2.89 -18.20 29.99
CA ARG A 211 -2.77 -19.66 29.83
C ARG A 211 -3.22 -20.18 28.46
N TRP A 212 -4.02 -19.41 27.75
CA TRP A 212 -4.50 -19.73 26.40
C TRP A 212 -3.40 -19.61 25.34
N LEU A 213 -2.39 -18.76 25.58
CA LEU A 213 -1.34 -18.43 24.62
C LEU A 213 -0.17 -19.41 24.79
N LYS A 214 0.10 -20.22 23.76
CA LYS A 214 1.14 -21.25 23.76
C LYS A 214 2.50 -20.59 23.55
N ASN A 215 3.57 -21.19 24.08
CA ASN A 215 4.92 -20.63 23.96
C ASN A 215 5.38 -20.42 22.51
N LYS A 216 4.88 -21.21 21.55
CA LYS A 216 5.22 -21.09 20.13
C LYS A 216 4.40 -20.04 19.36
N ASP A 217 3.36 -19.50 19.97
CA ASP A 217 2.46 -18.56 19.30
C ASP A 217 3.21 -17.25 19.04
N ILE A 218 3.00 -16.66 17.87
CA ILE A 218 3.66 -15.42 17.48
C ILE A 218 3.00 -14.22 18.19
N VAL A 219 3.84 -13.35 18.75
CA VAL A 219 3.45 -12.08 19.34
C VAL A 219 4.29 -10.95 18.75
N PHE A 220 3.69 -9.76 18.71
CA PHE A 220 4.42 -8.51 18.49
C PHE A 220 4.65 -7.87 19.85
N GLY A 221 5.91 -7.74 20.25
CA GLY A 221 6.32 -7.14 21.52
C GLY A 221 6.68 -5.67 21.33
N ILE A 222 6.19 -4.82 22.23
CA ILE A 222 6.50 -3.39 22.26
C ILE A 222 6.93 -3.04 23.68
N VAL A 223 7.99 -2.22 23.80
CA VAL A 223 8.45 -1.66 25.07
C VAL A 223 8.44 -0.14 24.99
N VAL A 224 7.76 0.52 25.92
CA VAL A 224 7.75 1.97 26.06
C VAL A 224 7.97 2.34 27.52
N ASN A 225 8.96 3.19 27.79
CA ASN A 225 9.28 3.67 29.14
C ASN A 225 9.41 2.56 30.21
N GLY A 226 9.95 1.40 29.82
CA GLY A 226 10.14 0.25 30.70
C GLY A 226 8.92 -0.67 30.86
N GLU A 227 7.75 -0.30 30.32
CA GLU A 227 6.58 -1.18 30.26
C GLU A 227 6.57 -1.99 28.98
N ALA A 228 6.35 -3.30 29.10
CA ALA A 228 6.31 -4.25 27.99
C ALA A 228 4.87 -4.77 27.77
N ARG A 229 4.46 -4.86 26.50
CA ARG A 229 3.19 -5.47 26.10
C ARG A 229 3.34 -6.34 24.86
N ALA A 230 2.67 -7.49 24.89
CA ALA A 230 2.55 -8.40 23.77
C ALA A 230 1.19 -8.25 23.08
N TYR A 231 1.22 -8.21 21.76
CA TYR A 231 0.06 -8.19 20.87
C TYR A 231 0.06 -9.50 20.05
N PRO A 232 -0.72 -10.52 20.47
CA PRO A 232 -0.71 -11.83 19.83
C PRO A 232 -1.17 -11.75 18.38
N ARG A 233 -0.44 -12.41 17.46
CA ARG A 233 -0.74 -12.39 16.03
C ARG A 233 -2.19 -12.79 15.75
N ARG A 234 -2.72 -13.82 16.41
CA ARG A 234 -4.11 -14.26 16.24
C ARG A 234 -5.15 -13.17 16.56
N ILE A 235 -4.85 -12.25 17.49
CA ILE A 235 -5.72 -11.10 17.79
C ILE A 235 -5.51 -10.02 16.74
N MET A 236 -4.25 -9.75 16.37
CA MET A 236 -3.93 -8.73 15.38
C MET A 236 -4.43 -9.09 13.98
N GLU A 237 -4.52 -10.37 13.60
CA GLU A 237 -5.16 -10.83 12.35
C GLU A 237 -6.66 -10.57 12.31
N VAL A 238 -7.28 -10.36 13.47
CA VAL A 238 -8.70 -10.09 13.63
C VAL A 238 -8.98 -8.59 13.76
N ARG A 239 -8.15 -7.88 14.50
CA ARG A 239 -8.32 -6.45 14.82
C ARG A 239 -7.62 -5.55 13.82
N GLU A 240 -6.43 -5.97 13.37
CA GLU A 240 -5.50 -5.30 12.44
C GLU A 240 -5.16 -3.82 12.71
N MET A 241 -5.78 -3.20 13.72
CA MET A 241 -5.54 -1.86 14.20
C MET A 241 -5.86 -1.84 15.70
N VAL A 242 -4.91 -1.40 16.50
CA VAL A 242 -5.09 -1.20 17.93
C VAL A 242 -4.67 0.22 18.29
N ASN A 243 -5.53 0.97 18.99
CA ASN A 243 -5.16 2.22 19.64
C ASN A 243 -4.99 1.93 21.13
N ASP A 244 -3.79 2.13 21.66
CA ASP A 244 -3.42 1.68 23.00
C ASP A 244 -2.70 2.78 23.78
N THR A 245 -2.57 2.59 25.09
CA THR A 245 -1.72 3.38 25.97
C THR A 245 -0.77 2.45 26.73
N LEU A 246 0.54 2.69 26.59
CA LEU A 246 1.62 1.87 27.16
C LEU A 246 2.75 2.77 27.64
N GLY A 247 3.23 2.56 28.87
CA GLY A 247 4.32 3.37 29.42
C GLY A 247 3.99 4.87 29.49
N GLY A 248 2.71 5.22 29.66
CA GLY A 248 2.20 6.59 29.64
C GLY A 248 2.21 7.27 28.26
N ARG A 249 2.39 6.52 27.18
CA ARG A 249 2.35 7.03 25.80
C ARG A 249 1.22 6.40 25.01
N ASP A 250 0.70 7.17 24.08
CA ASP A 250 -0.40 6.76 23.20
C ASP A 250 0.11 6.22 21.87
N LEU A 251 -0.36 5.03 21.50
CA LEU A 251 0.08 4.31 20.32
C LEU A 251 -1.08 4.01 19.36
N GLY A 252 -0.79 4.06 18.07
CA GLY A 252 -1.57 3.43 17.01
C GLY A 252 -0.76 2.29 16.39
N ILE A 253 -1.33 1.09 16.38
CA ILE A 253 -0.62 -0.17 16.10
C ILE A 253 -1.32 -0.91 14.96
N PRO A 254 -1.01 -0.58 13.69
CA PRO A 254 -1.49 -1.36 12.55
C PRO A 254 -0.77 -2.70 12.46
N TYR A 255 -1.52 -3.72 12.04
CA TYR A 255 -0.95 -4.96 11.52
C TYR A 255 -1.52 -5.24 10.13
N CYS A 256 -0.64 -5.25 9.12
CA CYS A 256 -0.96 -5.65 7.77
C CYS A 256 -0.58 -7.12 7.59
N THR A 257 -1.57 -8.01 7.60
CA THR A 257 -1.40 -9.45 7.34
C THR A 257 -0.71 -9.71 6.00
N LEU A 258 -1.21 -9.02 4.96
CA LEU A 258 -0.71 -9.08 3.59
C LEU A 258 0.78 -8.68 3.46
N CYS A 259 1.25 -7.79 4.34
CA CYS A 259 2.60 -7.25 4.33
C CYS A 259 3.53 -7.96 5.32
N GLY A 260 2.98 -8.80 6.20
CA GLY A 260 3.74 -9.34 7.31
C GLY A 260 4.24 -8.31 8.31
N ALA A 261 3.60 -7.14 8.37
CA ALA A 261 4.14 -5.96 9.04
C ALA A 261 3.26 -5.53 10.21
N ALA A 262 3.79 -5.64 11.43
CA ALA A 262 3.25 -5.01 12.62
C ALA A 262 4.09 -3.78 12.95
N GLN A 263 3.46 -2.61 13.05
CA GLN A 263 4.13 -1.34 13.32
C GLN A 263 3.46 -0.68 14.51
N ALA A 264 4.14 0.29 15.12
CA ALA A 264 3.62 1.04 16.25
C ALA A 264 4.04 2.50 16.11
N TYR A 265 3.09 3.41 16.23
CA TYR A 265 3.29 4.84 16.04
C TYR A 265 2.83 5.60 17.27
N PHE A 266 3.66 6.52 17.76
CA PHE A 266 3.23 7.46 18.78
C PHE A 266 2.21 8.44 18.20
N THR A 267 1.04 8.53 18.85
CA THR A 267 -0.09 9.39 18.44
C THR A 267 -0.32 10.57 19.39
N ASP A 268 0.51 10.69 20.44
CA ASP A 268 0.56 11.82 21.37
C ASP A 268 1.67 12.83 21.04
N GLY A 269 1.67 13.97 21.73
CA GLY A 269 2.75 14.97 21.64
C GLY A 269 2.83 15.72 20.31
N LEU A 270 1.82 15.60 19.44
CA LEU A 270 1.82 16.13 18.08
C LEU A 270 1.38 17.61 17.96
N GLY A 271 1.03 18.27 19.06
CA GLY A 271 0.47 19.64 19.03
C GLY A 271 -0.90 19.74 18.35
N ILE A 272 -1.60 18.61 18.23
CA ILE A 272 -2.95 18.46 17.67
C ILE A 272 -3.78 17.54 18.57
N LYS A 273 -5.09 17.42 18.31
CA LYS A 273 -5.90 16.35 18.89
C LYS A 273 -5.29 15.00 18.47
N ARG A 274 -5.16 14.08 19.44
CA ARG A 274 -4.65 12.71 19.21
C ARG A 274 -5.37 12.08 18.01
N PRO A 275 -4.65 11.67 16.96
CA PRO A 275 -5.22 10.87 15.89
C PRO A 275 -5.73 9.52 16.42
N VAL A 276 -6.91 9.11 15.98
CA VAL A 276 -7.48 7.80 16.28
C VAL A 276 -7.48 6.99 15.00
N LEU A 277 -6.55 6.03 14.91
CA LEU A 277 -6.31 5.31 13.67
C LEU A 277 -7.33 4.19 13.46
N ARG A 278 -7.73 4.03 12.20
CA ARG A 278 -8.69 3.03 11.72
C ARG A 278 -8.28 2.43 10.39
N THR A 279 -8.88 1.28 10.09
CA THR A 279 -8.81 0.63 8.78
C THR A 279 -9.71 1.38 7.80
N SER A 280 -9.17 1.88 6.69
CA SER A 280 -9.98 2.51 5.63
C SER A 280 -10.67 1.50 4.70
N GLY A 281 -10.27 0.23 4.73
CA GLY A 281 -10.68 -0.78 3.75
C GLY A 281 -9.98 -0.64 2.38
N LEU A 282 -9.18 0.41 2.20
CA LEU A 282 -8.36 0.62 1.01
C LEU A 282 -6.97 0.02 1.19
N LEU A 283 -6.37 -0.38 0.07
CA LEU A 283 -5.02 -0.89 -0.02
C LEU A 283 -4.24 -0.09 -1.07
N ILE A 284 -2.93 0.04 -0.87
CA ILE A 284 -1.98 0.53 -1.88
C ILE A 284 -0.84 -0.48 -1.99
N ARG A 285 -0.65 -1.07 -3.18
CA ARG A 285 0.35 -2.16 -3.39
C ARG A 285 0.26 -3.25 -2.31
N SER A 286 -0.94 -3.79 -2.13
CA SER A 286 -1.28 -4.77 -1.08
C SER A 286 -1.06 -4.31 0.38
N ASN A 287 -0.56 -3.10 0.62
CA ASN A 287 -0.42 -2.52 1.95
C ASN A 287 -1.70 -1.83 2.40
N LYS A 288 -2.02 -1.97 3.70
CA LYS A 288 -3.15 -1.30 4.30
C LYS A 288 -2.97 0.21 4.24
N VAL A 289 -4.06 0.89 3.91
CA VAL A 289 -4.19 2.34 4.09
C VAL A 289 -4.97 2.60 5.37
N MET A 290 -4.36 3.30 6.31
CA MET A 290 -5.01 3.72 7.55
C MET A 290 -5.46 5.19 7.46
N TYR A 291 -6.42 5.56 8.29
CA TYR A 291 -6.87 6.95 8.39
C TYR A 291 -7.20 7.31 9.83
N ASP A 292 -7.21 8.61 10.11
CA ASP A 292 -7.65 9.17 11.38
C ASP A 292 -9.15 9.52 11.31
N ILE A 293 -9.97 8.96 12.20
CA ILE A 293 -11.42 9.25 12.21
C ILE A 293 -11.76 10.68 12.61
N GLU A 294 -10.88 11.34 13.37
CA GLU A 294 -11.11 12.70 13.88
C GLU A 294 -10.97 13.75 12.76
N SER A 295 -9.91 13.65 11.97
CA SER A 295 -9.62 14.60 10.89
C SER A 295 -10.02 14.12 9.49
N GLY A 296 -10.28 12.83 9.31
CA GLY A 296 -10.43 12.21 7.99
C GLY A 296 -9.13 12.16 7.18
N SER A 297 -7.97 12.37 7.81
CA SER A 297 -6.67 12.34 7.12
C SER A 297 -6.23 10.90 6.89
N VAL A 298 -5.81 10.59 5.66
CA VAL A 298 -5.20 9.30 5.32
C VAL A 298 -3.72 9.31 5.69
N PHE A 299 -3.23 8.19 6.20
CA PHE A 299 -1.82 7.96 6.48
C PHE A 299 -1.27 6.83 5.63
N ASP A 300 -0.05 7.02 5.13
CA ASP A 300 0.78 5.92 4.65
C ASP A 300 1.19 5.08 5.87
N THR A 301 0.80 3.80 5.87
CA THR A 301 1.03 2.91 7.02
C THR A 301 2.51 2.55 7.19
N PHE A 302 3.32 2.46 6.14
CA PHE A 302 4.76 2.16 6.27
C PHE A 302 5.56 3.39 6.73
N LEU A 303 5.15 4.57 6.26
CA LEU A 303 5.88 5.82 6.54
C LEU A 303 5.37 6.57 7.78
N GLY A 304 4.19 6.22 8.30
CA GLY A 304 3.53 6.98 9.38
C GLY A 304 3.17 8.41 8.98
N LYS A 305 3.21 8.74 7.68
CA LYS A 305 3.04 10.10 7.15
C LYS A 305 1.59 10.35 6.79
N ALA A 306 1.03 11.47 7.23
CA ALA A 306 -0.26 11.92 6.73
C ALA A 306 -0.12 12.36 5.26
N VAL A 307 -0.84 11.70 4.36
CA VAL A 307 -0.75 11.91 2.91
C VAL A 307 -1.91 12.72 2.35
N THR A 308 -3.06 12.73 3.02
CA THR A 308 -4.21 13.58 2.64
C THR A 308 -4.85 14.26 3.85
N GLY A 309 -5.79 15.17 3.59
CA GLY A 309 -6.61 15.78 4.63
C GLY A 309 -5.90 16.85 5.47
N PRO A 310 -6.51 17.29 6.58
CA PRO A 310 -5.98 18.34 7.44
C PRO A 310 -4.59 18.06 8.02
N LEU A 311 -4.29 16.81 8.38
CA LEU A 311 -3.01 16.46 9.00
C LEU A 311 -1.85 16.46 8.00
N ALA A 312 -2.10 16.08 6.74
CA ALA A 312 -1.11 16.20 5.67
C ALA A 312 -0.73 17.66 5.41
N ARG A 313 -1.72 18.59 5.42
CA ARG A 313 -1.45 20.03 5.28
C ARG A 313 -0.62 20.61 6.43
N LYS A 314 -0.64 19.96 7.59
CA LYS A 314 0.20 20.29 8.75
C LYS A 314 1.56 19.57 8.73
N GLY A 315 1.83 18.73 7.72
CA GLY A 315 3.07 17.96 7.62
C GLY A 315 3.23 16.88 8.70
N ILE A 316 2.12 16.35 9.25
CA ILE A 316 2.20 15.37 10.34
C ILE A 316 2.84 14.06 9.84
N THR A 317 3.87 13.63 10.56
CA THR A 317 4.48 12.30 10.45
C THR A 317 4.58 11.72 11.86
N LEU A 318 4.08 10.52 12.06
CA LEU A 318 4.08 9.85 13.35
C LEU A 318 5.45 9.23 13.62
N GLN A 319 5.98 9.42 14.82
CA GLN A 319 7.20 8.77 15.23
C GLN A 319 6.94 7.27 15.46
N GLN A 320 7.77 6.42 14.89
CA GLN A 320 7.67 4.97 15.02
C GLN A 320 8.33 4.47 16.32
N ALA A 321 7.67 3.52 16.99
CA ALA A 321 8.22 2.72 18.07
C ALA A 321 8.67 1.34 17.54
N GLY A 322 9.70 0.76 18.16
CA GLY A 322 10.18 -0.56 17.79
C GLY A 322 9.17 -1.66 18.06
N VAL A 323 9.04 -2.59 17.11
CA VAL A 323 8.18 -3.76 17.23
C VAL A 323 9.02 -5.02 17.06
N VAL A 324 9.02 -5.88 18.08
CA VAL A 324 9.74 -7.15 18.08
C VAL A 324 8.77 -8.27 17.72
N THR A 325 8.91 -8.88 16.55
CA THR A 325 8.16 -10.10 16.20
C THR A 325 8.89 -11.32 16.76
N THR A 326 8.24 -12.08 17.64
CA THR A 326 8.84 -13.26 18.26
C THR A 326 7.80 -14.26 18.77
N THR A 327 8.24 -15.35 19.39
CA THR A 327 7.37 -16.32 20.07
C THR A 327 6.99 -15.82 21.46
N TRP A 328 5.79 -16.17 21.94
CA TRP A 328 5.33 -15.82 23.28
C TRP A 328 6.28 -16.33 24.37
N GLY A 329 6.82 -17.53 24.20
CA GLY A 329 7.74 -18.14 25.17
C GLY A 329 9.01 -17.32 25.34
N ASP A 330 9.63 -16.92 24.23
CA ASP A 330 10.86 -16.12 24.26
C ASP A 330 10.59 -14.69 24.76
N TRP A 331 9.47 -14.07 24.33
CA TRP A 331 9.07 -12.75 24.80
C TRP A 331 8.85 -12.73 26.32
N LYS A 332 8.06 -13.67 26.85
CA LYS A 332 7.77 -13.77 28.28
C LYS A 332 9.03 -14.05 29.11
N LYS A 333 10.00 -14.77 28.56
CA LYS A 333 11.30 -15.00 29.22
C LYS A 333 12.12 -13.71 29.31
N ALA A 334 12.14 -12.91 28.24
CA ALA A 334 12.86 -11.63 28.23
C ALA A 334 12.14 -10.54 29.05
N HIS A 335 10.81 -10.56 29.07
CA HIS A 335 9.94 -9.56 29.69
C HIS A 335 8.94 -10.22 30.64
N PRO A 336 9.37 -10.73 31.81
CA PRO A 336 8.49 -11.51 32.71
C PRO A 336 7.30 -10.72 33.27
N ASN A 337 7.43 -9.39 33.34
CA ASN A 337 6.38 -8.48 33.80
C ASN A 337 5.50 -7.95 32.65
N THR A 338 5.65 -8.48 31.42
CA THR A 338 4.85 -8.04 30.26
C THR A 338 3.36 -8.26 30.50
N THR A 339 2.57 -7.33 29.99
CA THR A 339 1.13 -7.54 29.78
C THR A 339 0.88 -8.13 28.39
N VAL A 340 -0.32 -8.65 28.16
CA VAL A 340 -0.75 -9.18 26.87
C VAL A 340 -2.24 -8.92 26.68
N LEU A 341 -2.66 -8.67 25.44
CA LEU A 341 -4.08 -8.52 25.09
C LEU A 341 -4.91 -9.74 25.53
N VAL A 342 -6.13 -9.53 26.00
CA VAL A 342 -7.04 -10.64 26.39
C VAL A 342 -7.57 -11.40 25.17
N GLU A 343 -7.83 -12.71 25.33
CA GLU A 343 -8.29 -13.61 24.26
C GLU A 343 -9.59 -13.17 23.59
N GLU A 344 -10.49 -12.53 24.33
CA GLU A 344 -11.78 -12.06 23.85
C GLU A 344 -11.67 -11.12 22.63
N LEU A 345 -10.53 -10.42 22.51
CA LEU A 345 -10.24 -9.56 21.38
C LEU A 345 -10.06 -10.32 20.06
N ALA A 346 -9.84 -11.64 20.10
CA ALA A 346 -9.85 -12.50 18.92
C ALA A 346 -11.28 -12.77 18.39
N LEU A 347 -12.32 -12.38 19.13
CA LEU A 347 -13.73 -12.53 18.72
C LEU A 347 -14.11 -13.97 18.36
N GLY A 348 -13.57 -14.94 19.10
CA GLY A 348 -13.78 -16.37 18.86
C GLY A 348 -13.11 -16.92 17.59
N ARG A 349 -12.20 -16.17 16.97
CA ARG A 349 -11.50 -16.54 15.74
C ARG A 349 -10.04 -16.90 16.04
N ASP A 350 -9.50 -17.86 15.30
CA ASP A 350 -8.10 -18.29 15.39
C ASP A 350 -7.54 -18.49 13.98
N PHE A 351 -7.40 -17.37 13.26
CA PHE A 351 -6.87 -17.39 11.90
C PHE A 351 -5.34 -17.55 11.90
N ASP A 352 -4.83 -18.10 10.80
CA ASP A 352 -3.43 -17.96 10.40
C ASP A 352 -3.41 -17.46 8.95
N PHE A 353 -3.81 -16.21 8.75
CA PHE A 353 -3.86 -15.61 7.41
C PHE A 353 -2.49 -15.53 6.79
N ARG A 354 -1.49 -15.13 7.58
CA ARG A 354 -0.11 -15.01 7.09
C ARG A 354 0.41 -16.31 6.48
N ASN A 355 0.20 -17.45 7.15
CA ASN A 355 0.71 -18.75 6.67
C ASN A 355 -0.33 -19.55 5.87
N GLY A 356 -1.54 -19.01 5.68
CA GLY A 356 -2.62 -19.63 4.92
C GLY A 356 -2.96 -18.81 3.68
N ARG A 357 -3.93 -17.92 3.81
CA ARG A 357 -4.42 -17.05 2.72
C ARG A 357 -3.29 -16.31 1.99
N ASP A 358 -2.28 -15.86 2.73
CA ASP A 358 -1.21 -15.00 2.26
C ASP A 358 0.12 -15.75 2.05
N ALA A 359 0.12 -17.09 2.05
CA ALA A 359 1.35 -17.89 2.04
C ALA A 359 2.14 -17.84 0.72
N ASP A 360 1.45 -17.55 -0.39
CA ASP A 360 1.97 -17.68 -1.75
C ASP A 360 2.22 -16.32 -2.44
N GLY A 361 2.50 -15.28 -1.65
CA GLY A 361 2.75 -13.93 -2.15
C GLY A 361 1.56 -12.96 -2.04
N PRO A 362 1.71 -11.74 -2.58
CA PRO A 362 0.66 -10.72 -2.56
C PRO A 362 -0.59 -11.18 -3.31
N ILE A 363 -1.75 -11.11 -2.65
CA ILE A 363 -3.06 -11.43 -3.27
C ILE A 363 -3.75 -10.21 -3.88
N PHE A 364 -3.21 -9.01 -3.66
CA PHE A 364 -3.59 -7.77 -4.33
C PHE A 364 -2.43 -7.27 -5.18
N PRO A 365 -2.70 -6.53 -6.28
CA PRO A 365 -1.67 -6.03 -7.18
C PRO A 365 -0.62 -5.20 -6.46
N VAL A 366 0.64 -5.51 -6.75
CA VAL A 366 1.81 -4.80 -6.23
C VAL A 366 2.67 -4.24 -7.38
N GLY A 367 2.46 -4.70 -8.62
CA GLY A 367 3.33 -4.39 -9.74
C GLY A 367 4.64 -5.17 -9.66
N ASP A 368 5.74 -4.50 -9.95
CA ASP A 368 7.07 -5.07 -9.89
C ASP A 368 7.59 -5.15 -8.45
N VAL A 369 8.47 -6.13 -8.20
CA VAL A 369 9.12 -6.34 -6.91
C VAL A 369 10.63 -6.37 -7.11
N ASP A 370 11.36 -5.70 -6.21
CA ASP A 370 12.82 -5.69 -6.23
C ASP A 370 13.37 -7.14 -6.14
N PRO A 371 14.08 -7.63 -7.17
CA PRO A 371 14.42 -9.05 -7.29
C PRO A 371 15.58 -9.48 -6.39
N ARG A 372 16.18 -8.58 -5.61
CA ARG A 372 17.34 -8.88 -4.74
C ARG A 372 17.01 -9.88 -3.63
N LEU A 373 15.75 -9.97 -3.21
CA LEU A 373 15.27 -10.92 -2.21
C LEU A 373 13.93 -11.53 -2.66
N PRO A 374 13.59 -12.75 -2.19
CA PRO A 374 12.26 -13.31 -2.41
C PRO A 374 11.15 -12.35 -1.96
N VAL A 375 10.01 -12.35 -2.67
CA VAL A 375 8.88 -11.44 -2.47
C VAL A 375 8.47 -11.34 -0.99
N GLN A 376 8.35 -12.48 -0.32
CA GLN A 376 7.96 -12.60 1.10
C GLN A 376 9.13 -12.91 2.04
N GLU A 377 10.37 -12.58 1.66
CA GLU A 377 11.50 -12.67 2.59
C GLU A 377 11.23 -11.76 3.80
N ASP A 378 11.35 -12.32 5.00
CA ASP A 378 11.20 -11.56 6.24
C ASP A 378 12.43 -10.68 6.46
N VAL A 379 12.22 -9.36 6.42
CA VAL A 379 13.26 -8.37 6.68
C VAL A 379 12.96 -7.56 7.93
N ILE A 380 14.01 -7.14 8.63
CA ILE A 380 13.93 -6.04 9.59
C ILE A 380 14.27 -4.75 8.85
N GLY A 381 13.30 -3.86 8.73
CA GLY A 381 13.44 -2.60 8.04
C GLY A 381 13.65 -1.44 9.02
N ILE A 382 14.52 -0.51 8.65
CA ILE A 382 14.80 0.72 9.41
C ILE A 382 15.36 1.81 8.49
N VAL A 383 15.06 3.07 8.80
CA VAL A 383 15.69 4.24 8.17
C VAL A 383 16.82 4.73 9.08
N THR A 384 18.03 4.80 8.54
CA THR A 384 19.22 5.30 9.25
C THR A 384 19.11 6.79 9.56
N ALA A 385 20.00 7.32 10.41
CA ALA A 385 20.05 8.74 10.72
C ALA A 385 20.39 9.61 9.49
N SER A 386 21.01 9.04 8.45
CA SER A 386 21.28 9.71 7.18
C SER A 386 20.04 9.80 6.26
N GLY A 387 18.94 9.16 6.63
CA GLY A 387 17.74 9.03 5.81
C GLY A 387 17.79 7.84 4.83
N LYS A 388 18.86 7.04 4.84
CA LYS A 388 18.97 5.84 4.00
C LYS A 388 18.14 4.69 4.59
N PRO A 389 17.15 4.13 3.86
CA PRO A 389 16.51 2.90 4.28
C PRO A 389 17.45 1.69 4.13
N VAL A 390 17.42 0.79 5.11
CA VAL A 390 18.18 -0.46 5.12
C VAL A 390 17.28 -1.61 5.58
N ALA A 391 17.47 -2.77 4.97
CA ALA A 391 16.78 -4.02 5.30
C ALA A 391 17.78 -5.12 5.64
N PHE A 392 17.48 -5.86 6.71
CA PHE A 392 18.26 -7.01 7.15
C PHE A 392 17.41 -8.26 7.03
N GLN A 393 17.87 -9.28 6.28
CA GLN A 393 17.19 -10.59 6.27
C GLN A 393 17.16 -11.14 7.70
N ARG A 394 15.95 -11.32 8.25
CA ARG A 394 15.75 -11.67 9.66
C ARG A 394 16.51 -12.93 10.04
N SER A 395 16.38 -13.97 9.22
CA SER A 395 16.98 -15.29 9.46
C SER A 395 18.51 -15.20 9.54
N LYS A 396 19.15 -14.49 8.61
CA LYS A 396 20.60 -14.25 8.60
C LYS A 396 21.06 -13.43 9.79
N ALA A 397 20.35 -12.34 10.12
CA ALA A 397 20.70 -11.47 11.23
C ALA A 397 20.60 -12.20 12.59
N VAL A 398 19.52 -12.95 12.85
CA VAL A 398 19.39 -13.80 14.05
C VAL A 398 20.54 -14.81 14.13
N SER A 399 20.84 -15.46 13.01
CA SER A 399 21.91 -16.47 12.93
C SER A 399 23.29 -15.88 13.22
N ALA A 400 23.59 -14.69 12.70
CA ALA A 400 24.84 -13.96 12.96
C ALA A 400 24.97 -13.55 14.44
N LEU A 401 23.94 -12.95 15.02
CA LEU A 401 23.94 -12.52 16.43
C LEU A 401 24.09 -13.70 17.39
N LYS A 402 23.44 -14.84 17.11
CA LYS A 402 23.60 -16.08 17.90
C LYS A 402 25.03 -16.64 17.85
N ARG A 403 25.81 -16.31 16.83
CA ARG A 403 27.25 -16.64 16.72
C ARG A 403 28.17 -15.56 17.31
N GLY A 404 27.62 -14.54 17.95
CA GLY A 404 28.39 -13.42 18.49
C GLY A 404 28.94 -12.45 17.43
N ARG A 405 28.42 -12.49 16.20
CA ARG A 405 28.81 -11.52 15.15
C ARG A 405 27.90 -10.30 15.23
N ALA A 406 28.49 -9.12 15.19
CA ALA A 406 27.75 -7.86 15.11
C ALA A 406 26.97 -7.76 13.79
N VAL A 407 25.77 -7.20 13.85
CA VAL A 407 24.92 -6.90 12.69
C VAL A 407 24.63 -5.41 12.74
N SER A 408 25.24 -4.65 11.84
CA SER A 408 25.14 -3.18 11.84
C SER A 408 25.21 -2.60 10.43
N TYR A 409 24.66 -1.40 10.28
CA TYR A 409 24.74 -0.58 9.08
C TYR A 409 24.63 0.88 9.48
N GLU A 410 25.63 1.71 9.13
CA GLU A 410 25.73 3.10 9.60
C GLU A 410 25.58 3.22 11.13
N ASN A 411 24.59 3.99 11.60
CA ASN A 411 24.30 4.21 13.03
C ASN A 411 23.38 3.14 13.64
N VAL A 412 23.02 2.11 12.88
CA VAL A 412 22.06 1.08 13.27
C VAL A 412 22.80 -0.19 13.66
N SER A 413 22.49 -0.73 14.83
CA SER A 413 22.86 -2.09 15.24
C SER A 413 21.61 -2.92 15.53
N LEU A 414 21.56 -4.16 15.03
CA LEU A 414 20.51 -5.10 15.41
C LEU A 414 20.94 -5.87 16.65
N VAL A 415 20.02 -6.00 17.61
CA VAL A 415 20.19 -6.80 18.84
C VAL A 415 19.07 -7.83 18.96
N LEU A 416 19.35 -8.93 19.67
CA LEU A 416 18.34 -9.91 20.02
C LEU A 416 17.48 -9.39 21.18
N ASP A 417 16.17 -9.49 21.04
CA ASP A 417 15.21 -9.16 22.10
C ASP A 417 14.11 -10.22 22.12
N GLY A 418 14.04 -10.99 23.20
CA GLY A 418 13.11 -12.11 23.33
C GLY A 418 13.11 -13.04 22.12
N GLY A 419 14.26 -13.35 21.52
CA GLY A 419 14.38 -14.22 20.33
C GLY A 419 14.05 -13.55 18.97
N GLY A 420 13.48 -12.36 18.98
CA GLY A 420 13.31 -11.49 17.82
C GLY A 420 14.49 -10.53 17.65
N LEU A 421 14.28 -9.50 16.83
CA LEU A 421 15.28 -8.48 16.52
C LEU A 421 14.73 -7.08 16.81
N ARG A 422 15.61 -6.20 17.27
CA ARG A 422 15.34 -4.78 17.48
C ARG A 422 16.53 -3.96 16.99
N ALA A 423 16.28 -2.83 16.33
CA ALA A 423 17.31 -1.89 15.92
C ALA A 423 17.56 -0.85 17.02
N VAL A 424 18.83 -0.65 17.35
CA VAL A 424 19.27 0.33 18.33
C VAL A 424 20.39 1.20 17.78
N ASP A 425 20.54 2.40 18.37
CA ASP A 425 21.69 3.26 18.13
C ASP A 425 22.90 2.85 19.01
N ASN A 426 23.99 3.62 18.89
CA ASN A 426 25.22 3.40 19.66
C ASN A 426 25.04 3.55 21.19
N ALA A 427 23.95 4.17 21.65
CA ALA A 427 23.59 4.30 23.06
C ALA A 427 22.58 3.23 23.51
N GLY A 428 22.20 2.29 22.63
CA GLY A 428 21.21 1.25 22.92
C GLY A 428 19.76 1.74 22.86
N ARG A 429 19.51 2.97 22.40
CA ARG A 429 18.17 3.52 22.26
C ARG A 429 17.47 2.93 21.05
N ASP A 430 16.17 2.68 21.19
CA ASP A 430 15.35 2.13 20.11
C ASP A 430 15.26 3.08 18.92
N LEU A 431 15.37 2.52 17.70
CA LEU A 431 15.29 3.29 16.45
C LEU A 431 13.96 3.13 15.70
N GLY A 432 13.00 2.36 16.22
CA GLY A 432 11.70 2.20 15.56
C GLY A 432 11.65 1.14 14.45
N SER A 433 12.49 0.11 14.50
CA SER A 433 12.46 -0.97 13.49
C SER A 433 11.23 -1.86 13.61
N HIS A 434 10.85 -2.48 12.50
CA HIS A 434 9.83 -3.53 12.48
C HIS A 434 10.19 -4.62 11.46
N GLN A 435 9.51 -5.76 11.57
CA GLN A 435 9.55 -6.81 10.56
C GLN A 435 8.51 -6.55 9.46
N ALA A 436 8.86 -6.83 8.21
CA ALA A 436 7.93 -6.84 7.08
C ALA A 436 8.38 -7.86 6.03
N PHE A 437 7.47 -8.21 5.11
CA PHE A 437 7.85 -8.85 3.85
C PHE A 437 8.64 -7.89 2.96
N TRP A 438 9.61 -8.42 2.22
CA TRP A 438 10.50 -7.64 1.37
C TRP A 438 9.76 -6.79 0.33
N PHE A 439 8.76 -7.33 -0.37
CA PHE A 439 8.01 -6.58 -1.36
C PHE A 439 7.38 -5.32 -0.75
N ALA A 440 6.79 -5.46 0.44
CA ALA A 440 6.14 -4.34 1.10
C ALA A 440 7.19 -3.30 1.50
N TRP A 441 8.25 -3.70 2.23
CA TRP A 441 9.29 -2.77 2.66
C TRP A 441 9.93 -2.00 1.49
N SER A 442 10.40 -2.73 0.47
CA SER A 442 11.15 -2.13 -0.65
C SER A 442 10.33 -1.16 -1.49
N GLN A 443 9.01 -1.37 -1.59
CA GLN A 443 8.12 -0.50 -2.36
C GLN A 443 7.81 0.84 -1.69
N PHE A 444 7.78 0.89 -0.36
CA PHE A 444 7.61 2.16 0.39
C PHE A 444 8.95 2.83 0.73
N HIS A 445 10.05 2.07 0.67
CA HIS A 445 11.41 2.55 0.87
C HIS A 445 12.31 2.26 -0.35
N PRO A 446 12.07 2.92 -1.49
CA PRO A 446 12.88 2.73 -2.69
C PRO A 446 14.35 3.06 -2.42
N GLY A 447 15.26 2.37 -3.12
CA GLY A 447 16.70 2.53 -2.90
C GLY A 447 17.20 1.95 -1.57
N THR A 448 16.44 1.05 -0.94
CA THR A 448 16.86 0.31 0.26
C THR A 448 18.20 -0.39 0.06
N ALA A 449 19.12 -0.18 1.01
CA ALA A 449 20.31 -1.01 1.14
C ALA A 449 19.93 -2.37 1.73
N VAL A 450 20.44 -3.47 1.15
CA VAL A 450 20.25 -4.82 1.71
C VAL A 450 21.54 -5.19 2.42
N TRP A 451 21.44 -5.56 3.70
CA TRP A 451 22.58 -6.04 4.45
C TRP A 451 22.99 -7.45 4.00
N GLU A 452 24.23 -7.62 3.58
CA GLU A 452 24.68 -8.84 2.86
C GLU A 452 25.11 -10.00 3.78
N GLY A 453 25.52 -9.75 5.03
CA GLY A 453 25.88 -10.78 6.00
C GLY A 453 27.25 -10.65 6.66
#